data_AF-A0A961I8F2-F1
#
_entry.id   AF-A0A961I8F2-F1
#
_cell.length_a   1.000
_cell.length_b   1.000
_cell.length_c   1.000
_cell.angle_alpha   90.00
_cell.angle_beta   90.00
_cell.angle_gamma   90.00
#
_symmetry.space_group_name_H-M   'P 1'
#
loop_
_entity.id
_entity.type
_entity.pdbx_description
1 polymer ?
#
loop_
_entity_poly.entity_id
_entity_poly.type
_entity_poly.pdbx_seq_one_letter_code
_entity_poly.pdbx_strand_id
1 'polypeptide(L)'
;MSASDAINPADLRAEDQVFAVGRDYIPDSERRLRNTVYALFAAGGGSAGDEINDRELLSEAVFWSIGELINNANKANNRWAVLRQALFQKIKKQNPDAPDAKIYEDIDYAIEQNQSDMLRKYGLAAIDLTASILRLIEMHKTNSFALSEKFGKKIDVTLRCRARGDNEVLTINVLNNSPITRIDKQRVEYNLQRIKEDLIEASRNPYEAAVQLYDKLEDHAGGGFGAGLRSIVLFLKEGYRPFDVEIIFSRLIQYRSAGKSTIFSIELPVPA
;
A
#
# COMPACT_ATOMS: atom_id res chain seq x y z
N MET A 1 19.05 7.56 -20.06
CA MET A 1 18.72 7.94 -18.66
C MET A 1 20.01 8.05 -17.88
N SER A 2 20.26 9.11 -17.09
CA SER A 2 21.51 9.21 -16.32
C SER A 2 21.47 8.26 -15.13
N ALA A 3 22.47 7.39 -15.00
CA ALA A 3 22.64 6.46 -13.88
C ALA A 3 22.96 7.17 -12.53
N SER A 4 22.98 8.51 -12.49
CA SER A 4 23.44 9.32 -11.37
C SER A 4 22.51 9.31 -10.15
N ASP A 5 21.24 8.95 -10.34
CA ASP A 5 20.21 9.15 -9.32
C ASP A 5 19.74 7.83 -8.68
N ALA A 6 20.18 6.66 -9.17
CA ALA A 6 19.81 5.37 -8.59
C ALA A 6 20.61 5.08 -7.32
N ILE A 7 19.99 4.40 -6.35
CA ILE A 7 20.73 3.71 -5.29
C ILE A 7 21.59 2.62 -5.92
N ASN A 8 22.87 2.56 -5.51
CA ASN A 8 23.78 1.53 -5.97
C ASN A 8 23.27 0.15 -5.51
N PRO A 9 23.17 -0.86 -6.39
CA PRO A 9 22.80 -2.21 -6.02
C PRO A 9 23.65 -2.83 -4.89
N ALA A 10 24.91 -2.38 -4.70
CA ALA A 10 25.72 -2.80 -3.56
C ALA A 10 25.14 -2.31 -2.22
N ASP A 11 24.63 -1.08 -2.16
CA ASP A 11 24.06 -0.49 -0.94
C ASP A 11 22.74 -1.16 -0.56
N LEU A 12 21.93 -1.53 -1.56
CA LEU A 12 20.71 -2.33 -1.35
C LEU A 12 21.00 -3.71 -0.74
N ARG A 13 22.19 -4.26 -0.95
CA ARG A 13 22.61 -5.56 -0.41
C ARG A 13 23.19 -5.44 1.00
N ALA A 14 23.83 -4.31 1.29
CA ALA A 14 24.44 -4.04 2.59
C ALA A 14 23.41 -3.75 3.69
N GLU A 15 22.48 -2.84 3.43
CA GLU A 15 21.57 -2.32 4.46
C GLU A 15 20.18 -1.94 3.92
N ASP A 16 19.26 -1.64 4.84
CA ASP A 16 17.92 -1.20 4.47
C ASP A 16 18.00 0.25 3.94
N GLN A 17 17.58 0.45 2.70
CA GLN A 17 17.56 1.77 2.07
C GLN A 17 16.20 2.41 2.28
N VAL A 18 16.17 3.62 2.87
CA VAL A 18 14.93 4.28 3.30
C VAL A 18 14.58 5.46 2.41
N PHE A 19 13.31 5.53 2.02
CA PHE A 19 12.71 6.58 1.21
C PHE A 19 11.53 7.19 1.95
N ALA A 20 11.64 8.45 2.36
CA ALA A 20 10.50 9.19 2.88
C ALA A 20 9.58 9.61 1.72
N VAL A 21 8.28 9.35 1.86
CA VAL A 21 7.26 9.75 0.88
C VAL A 21 6.46 10.92 1.48
N GLY A 22 6.58 12.09 0.84
CA GLY A 22 5.90 13.33 1.23
C GLY A 22 5.26 14.05 0.05
N ARG A 23 4.96 15.35 0.19
CA ARG A 23 4.40 16.18 -0.90
C ARG A 23 5.38 16.35 -2.08
N ASP A 24 6.68 16.36 -1.80
CA ASP A 24 7.74 16.48 -2.80
C ASP A 24 8.15 15.12 -3.40
N TYR A 25 7.42 14.04 -3.08
CA TYR A 25 7.64 12.70 -3.63
C TYR A 25 7.63 12.67 -5.17
N ILE A 26 6.87 13.57 -5.79
CA ILE A 26 6.53 13.60 -7.21
C ILE A 26 7.26 14.80 -7.84
N PRO A 27 8.61 14.82 -7.89
CA PRO A 27 9.28 14.23 -9.07
C PRO A 27 10.61 13.48 -8.82
N ASP A 28 11.40 13.84 -7.80
CA ASP A 28 12.79 13.36 -7.67
C ASP A 28 12.88 12.01 -6.93
N SER A 29 12.07 11.81 -5.89
CA SER A 29 12.08 10.55 -5.12
C SER A 29 11.47 9.40 -5.92
N GLU A 30 10.40 9.68 -6.68
CA GLU A 30 9.81 8.73 -7.62
C GLU A 30 10.81 8.36 -8.74
N ARG A 31 11.52 9.35 -9.31
CA ARG A 31 12.58 9.10 -10.31
C ARG A 31 13.70 8.23 -9.74
N ARG A 32 14.19 8.52 -8.54
CA ARG A 32 15.21 7.73 -7.84
C ARG A 32 14.73 6.29 -7.60
N LEU A 33 13.51 6.11 -7.09
CA LEU A 33 12.90 4.79 -6.88
C LEU A 33 12.80 4.00 -8.19
N ARG A 34 12.28 4.62 -9.26
CA ARG A 34 12.18 4.00 -10.59
C ARG A 34 13.56 3.58 -11.10
N ASN A 35 14.53 4.49 -11.09
CA ASN A 35 15.89 4.20 -11.52
C ASN A 35 16.53 3.08 -10.70
N THR A 36 16.26 3.01 -9.40
CA THR A 36 16.72 1.92 -8.52
C THR A 36 16.09 0.58 -8.90
N VAL A 37 14.78 0.52 -9.16
CA VAL A 37 14.10 -0.70 -9.60
C VAL A 37 14.67 -1.16 -10.96
N TYR A 38 14.82 -0.23 -11.90
CA TYR A 38 15.41 -0.52 -13.21
C TYR A 38 16.85 -1.02 -13.10
N ALA A 39 17.68 -0.41 -12.26
CA ALA A 39 19.05 -0.86 -12.05
C ALA A 39 19.13 -2.29 -11.49
N LEU A 40 18.09 -2.74 -10.77
CA LEU A 40 18.03 -4.08 -10.19
C LEU A 40 17.45 -5.12 -11.16
N PHE A 41 16.37 -4.79 -11.87
CA PHE A 41 15.61 -5.75 -12.69
C PHE A 41 15.94 -5.69 -14.19
N ALA A 42 16.33 -4.53 -14.72
CA ALA A 42 16.70 -4.35 -16.14
C ALA A 42 18.18 -4.65 -16.43
N ALA A 43 19.01 -4.87 -15.40
CA ALA A 43 20.42 -5.22 -15.57
C ALA A 43 20.57 -6.47 -16.47
N GLY A 44 21.26 -6.32 -17.60
CA GLY A 44 21.52 -7.41 -18.55
C GLY A 44 20.53 -7.52 -19.72
N GLY A 45 19.46 -6.74 -19.76
CA GLY A 45 18.59 -6.63 -20.93
C GLY A 45 19.14 -5.62 -21.94
N GLY A 46 19.69 -6.10 -23.05
CA GLY A 46 20.08 -5.20 -24.15
C GLY A 46 18.82 -4.70 -24.87
N SER A 47 18.54 -3.40 -24.83
CA SER A 47 17.47 -2.79 -25.63
C SER A 47 17.93 -2.71 -27.09
N ALA A 48 17.59 -3.70 -27.90
CA ALA A 48 17.80 -3.69 -29.35
C ALA A 48 16.48 -3.36 -30.06
N GLY A 49 15.95 -2.15 -29.85
CA GLY A 49 14.72 -1.66 -30.52
C GLY A 49 13.87 -0.72 -29.66
N ASP A 50 12.77 -0.22 -30.24
CA ASP A 50 11.75 0.61 -29.58
C ASP A 50 10.73 -0.21 -28.76
N GLU A 51 10.86 -1.54 -28.74
CA GLU A 51 9.97 -2.44 -27.98
C GLU A 51 10.51 -2.65 -26.54
N ILE A 52 9.62 -2.52 -25.55
CA ILE A 52 9.94 -2.79 -24.14
C ILE A 52 10.34 -4.26 -24.01
N ASN A 53 11.57 -4.53 -23.56
CA ASN A 53 12.01 -5.90 -23.35
C ASN A 53 11.40 -6.51 -22.07
N ASP A 54 11.42 -7.83 -21.93
CA ASP A 54 10.80 -8.53 -20.79
C ASP A 54 11.31 -8.04 -19.41
N ARG A 55 12.58 -7.66 -19.30
CA ARG A 55 13.16 -7.13 -18.05
C ARG A 55 12.73 -5.69 -17.77
N GLU A 56 12.55 -4.88 -18.80
CA GLU A 56 11.97 -3.53 -18.68
C GLU A 56 10.48 -3.63 -18.28
N LEU A 57 9.73 -4.57 -18.85
CA LEU A 57 8.34 -4.85 -18.45
C LEU A 57 8.27 -5.28 -16.98
N LEU A 58 9.16 -6.18 -16.54
CA LEU A 58 9.24 -6.57 -15.14
C LEU A 58 9.59 -5.38 -14.24
N SER A 59 10.54 -4.53 -14.66
CA SER A 59 10.92 -3.33 -13.91
C SER A 59 9.73 -2.35 -13.74
N GLU A 60 8.95 -2.14 -14.80
CA GLU A 60 7.70 -1.37 -14.74
C GLU A 60 6.70 -2.02 -13.79
N ALA A 61 6.44 -3.32 -13.92
CA ALA A 61 5.52 -4.05 -13.07
C ALA A 61 5.87 -3.92 -11.57
N VAL A 62 7.15 -4.04 -11.23
CA VAL A 62 7.65 -3.84 -9.86
C VAL A 62 7.45 -2.39 -9.41
N PHE A 63 7.83 -1.42 -10.24
CA PHE A 63 7.69 0.00 -9.92
C PHE A 63 6.22 0.40 -9.66
N TRP A 64 5.30 0.04 -10.56
CA TRP A 64 3.87 0.32 -10.40
C TRP A 64 3.27 -0.37 -9.17
N SER A 65 3.74 -1.58 -8.85
CA SER A 65 3.32 -2.30 -7.64
C SER A 65 3.72 -1.57 -6.36
N ILE A 66 4.94 -1.01 -6.31
CA ILE A 66 5.39 -0.18 -5.18
C ILE A 66 4.53 1.09 -5.09
N GLY A 67 4.25 1.74 -6.23
CA GLY A 67 3.38 2.91 -6.30
C GLY A 67 1.97 2.64 -5.74
N GLU A 68 1.37 1.51 -6.09
CA GLU A 68 0.07 1.11 -5.56
C GLU A 68 0.09 0.82 -4.05
N LEU A 69 1.15 0.22 -3.52
CA LEU A 69 1.31 0.09 -2.07
C LEU A 69 1.37 1.44 -1.36
N ILE A 70 2.16 2.37 -1.89
CA ILE A 70 2.30 3.74 -1.35
C ILE A 70 0.94 4.44 -1.36
N ASN A 71 0.21 4.35 -2.49
CA ASN A 71 -1.13 4.94 -2.64
C ASN A 71 -2.11 4.38 -1.60
N ASN A 72 -2.10 3.06 -1.37
CA ASN A 72 -2.96 2.44 -0.36
C ASN A 72 -2.58 2.88 1.06
N ALA A 73 -1.29 2.97 1.38
CA ALA A 73 -0.81 3.47 2.66
C ALA A 73 -1.23 4.94 2.89
N ASN A 74 -1.14 5.79 1.87
CA ASN A 74 -1.54 7.20 1.93
C ASN A 74 -3.05 7.36 2.11
N LYS A 75 -3.86 6.59 1.37
CA LYS A 75 -5.32 6.57 1.56
C LYS A 75 -5.69 6.19 3.00
N ALA A 76 -5.03 5.19 3.59
CA ALA A 76 -5.26 4.79 4.97
C ALA A 76 -4.90 5.90 5.97
N ASN A 77 -3.73 6.53 5.82
CA ASN A 77 -3.30 7.68 6.64
C ASN A 77 -4.32 8.82 6.63
N ASN A 78 -4.76 9.19 5.44
CA ASN A 78 -5.68 10.30 5.24
C ASN A 78 -7.07 10.03 5.83
N ARG A 79 -7.61 8.82 5.65
CA ARG A 79 -8.88 8.44 6.27
C ARG A 79 -8.82 8.53 7.80
N TRP A 80 -7.76 7.97 8.39
CA TRP A 80 -7.54 8.04 9.83
C TRP A 80 -7.51 9.48 10.32
N ALA A 81 -6.68 10.31 9.68
CA ALA A 81 -6.46 11.69 10.09
C ALA A 81 -7.72 12.55 10.00
N VAL A 82 -8.47 12.46 8.90
CA VAL A 82 -9.68 13.24 8.69
C VAL A 82 -10.77 12.81 9.66
N LEU A 83 -11.00 11.51 9.85
CA LEU A 83 -12.00 11.01 10.78
C LEU A 83 -11.67 11.44 12.22
N ARG A 84 -10.41 11.26 12.62
CA ARG A 84 -9.90 11.67 13.93
C ARG A 84 -10.16 13.14 14.20
N GLN A 85 -9.82 14.00 13.23
CA GLN A 85 -10.02 15.45 13.37
C GLN A 85 -11.51 15.81 13.40
N ALA A 86 -12.35 15.21 12.56
CA ALA A 86 -13.78 15.49 12.53
C ALA A 86 -14.46 15.12 13.86
N LEU A 87 -14.12 13.96 14.42
CA LEU A 87 -14.57 13.53 15.74
C LEU A 87 -14.12 14.49 16.83
N PHE A 88 -12.84 14.87 16.83
CA PHE A 88 -12.29 15.80 17.81
C PHE A 88 -13.04 17.15 17.81
N GLN A 89 -13.23 17.74 16.63
CA GLN A 89 -13.95 19.01 16.49
C GLN A 89 -15.40 18.91 16.97
N LYS A 90 -16.08 17.80 16.67
CA LYS A 90 -17.45 17.56 17.13
C LYS A 90 -17.52 17.44 18.66
N ILE A 91 -16.56 16.73 19.26
CA ILE A 91 -16.48 16.55 20.72
C ILE A 91 -16.18 17.88 21.41
N LYS A 92 -15.17 18.64 20.96
CA LYS A 92 -14.80 19.94 21.55
C LYS A 92 -15.91 20.97 21.45
N LYS A 93 -16.73 20.93 20.40
CA LYS A 93 -17.91 21.81 20.28
C LYS A 93 -18.94 21.56 21.39
N GLN A 94 -19.09 20.31 21.83
CA GLN A 94 -20.06 19.91 22.87
C GLN A 94 -19.43 19.88 24.26
N ASN A 95 -18.11 19.67 24.35
CA ASN A 95 -17.36 19.53 25.59
C ASN A 95 -16.06 20.38 25.51
N PRO A 96 -16.15 21.71 25.63
CA PRO A 96 -15.01 22.60 25.42
C PRO A 96 -13.87 22.39 26.42
N ASP A 97 -14.21 22.02 27.66
CA ASP A 97 -13.26 21.89 28.78
C ASP A 97 -12.63 20.50 28.88
N ALA A 98 -13.07 19.54 28.06
CA ALA A 98 -12.51 18.20 28.07
C ALA A 98 -11.04 18.22 27.60
N PRO A 99 -10.11 17.53 28.29
CA PRO A 99 -8.69 17.51 27.93
C PRO A 99 -8.46 16.89 26.56
N ASP A 100 -7.75 17.61 25.69
CA ASP A 100 -7.50 17.21 24.30
C ASP A 100 -6.84 15.82 24.21
N ALA A 101 -5.85 15.56 25.07
CA ALA A 101 -5.15 14.28 25.11
C ALA A 101 -6.11 13.11 25.38
N LYS A 102 -7.10 13.30 26.28
CA LYS A 102 -8.05 12.26 26.61
C LYS A 102 -9.04 12.01 25.47
N ILE A 103 -9.54 13.08 24.86
CA ILE A 103 -10.41 12.99 23.68
C ILE A 103 -9.71 12.22 22.57
N TYR A 104 -8.44 12.54 22.29
CA TYR A 104 -7.69 11.84 21.25
C TYR A 104 -7.45 10.37 21.56
N GLU A 105 -7.15 10.02 22.82
CA GLU A 105 -7.03 8.61 23.23
C GLU A 105 -8.31 7.83 22.96
N ASP A 106 -9.47 8.39 23.35
CA ASP A 106 -10.77 7.74 23.17
C ASP A 106 -11.17 7.64 21.69
N ILE A 107 -10.87 8.67 20.89
CA ILE A 107 -11.08 8.65 19.43
C ILE A 107 -10.18 7.61 18.77
N ASP A 108 -8.88 7.61 19.09
CA ASP A 108 -7.92 6.70 18.47
C ASP A 108 -8.34 5.24 18.76
N TYR A 109 -8.72 4.93 20.00
CA TYR A 109 -9.27 3.62 20.35
C TYR A 109 -10.53 3.27 19.57
N ALA A 110 -11.48 4.22 19.49
CA ALA A 110 -12.74 4.01 18.81
C ALA A 110 -12.57 3.72 17.31
N ILE A 111 -11.70 4.46 16.63
CA ILE A 111 -11.40 4.26 15.20
C ILE A 111 -10.67 2.93 15.00
N GLU A 112 -9.64 2.64 15.81
CA GLU A 112 -8.83 1.42 15.69
C GLU A 112 -9.69 0.15 15.82
N GLN A 113 -10.48 0.10 16.89
CA GLN A 113 -11.31 -1.06 17.23
C GLN A 113 -12.65 -1.07 16.51
N ASN A 114 -12.97 0.01 15.80
CA ASN A 114 -14.30 0.26 15.23
C ASN A 114 -15.42 0.11 16.26
N GLN A 115 -15.25 0.77 17.41
CA GLN A 115 -16.17 0.70 18.56
C GLN A 115 -16.49 2.10 19.06
N SER A 116 -17.76 2.49 19.02
CA SER A 116 -18.20 3.84 19.44
C SER A 116 -18.53 3.96 20.93
N ASP A 117 -18.36 2.90 21.73
CA ASP A 117 -18.68 2.89 23.17
C ASP A 117 -17.98 4.02 23.93
N MET A 118 -16.69 4.23 23.66
CA MET A 118 -15.88 5.29 24.28
C MET A 118 -16.34 6.70 23.87
N LEU A 119 -17.04 6.82 22.74
CA LEU A 119 -17.55 8.09 22.24
C LEU A 119 -18.94 8.43 22.80
N ARG A 120 -19.63 7.48 23.46
CA ARG A 120 -20.95 7.70 24.07
C ARG A 120 -20.95 8.79 25.13
N LYS A 121 -19.88 8.86 25.94
CA LYS A 121 -19.70 9.90 26.96
C LYS A 121 -19.60 11.32 26.38
N TYR A 122 -19.37 11.43 25.08
CA TYR A 122 -19.36 12.69 24.33
C TYR A 122 -20.62 12.90 23.49
N GLY A 123 -21.70 12.16 23.73
CA GLY A 123 -22.96 12.29 22.98
C GLY A 123 -22.89 11.72 21.55
N LEU A 124 -21.90 10.88 21.23
CA LEU A 124 -21.71 10.31 19.90
C LEU A 124 -22.15 8.83 19.79
N ALA A 125 -23.12 8.41 20.60
CA ALA A 125 -23.58 7.02 20.65
C ALA A 125 -24.13 6.48 19.31
N ALA A 126 -24.71 7.36 18.48
CA ALA A 126 -25.31 7.02 17.19
C ALA A 126 -24.34 7.11 16.01
N ILE A 127 -23.03 7.33 16.24
CA ILE A 127 -22.09 7.43 15.13
C ILE A 127 -21.79 6.04 14.55
N ASP A 128 -22.01 5.89 13.25
CA ASP A 128 -21.51 4.76 12.48
C ASP A 128 -20.13 5.10 11.93
N LEU A 129 -19.09 4.55 12.55
CA LEU A 129 -17.70 4.74 12.15
C LEU A 129 -17.42 4.13 10.77
N THR A 130 -18.04 2.99 10.44
CA THR A 130 -17.90 2.32 9.14
C THR A 130 -18.44 3.20 8.02
N ALA A 131 -19.68 3.67 8.16
CA ALA A 131 -20.31 4.55 7.19
C ALA A 131 -19.56 5.89 7.08
N SER A 132 -19.04 6.41 8.20
CA SER A 132 -18.23 7.63 8.21
C SER A 132 -16.93 7.44 7.42
N ILE A 133 -16.23 6.32 7.60
CA ILE A 133 -15.03 5.98 6.84
C ILE A 133 -15.36 5.88 5.34
N LEU A 134 -16.42 5.14 4.98
CA LEU A 134 -16.84 4.97 3.58
C LEU A 134 -17.20 6.32 2.92
N ARG A 135 -17.93 7.19 3.62
CA ARG A 135 -18.30 8.51 3.10
C ARG A 135 -17.09 9.42 2.90
N LEU A 136 -16.12 9.38 3.81
CA LEU A 136 -14.88 10.15 3.68
C LEU A 136 -14.08 9.74 2.44
N ILE A 137 -14.09 8.45 2.11
CA ILE A 137 -13.46 7.93 0.89
C ILE A 137 -14.14 8.52 -0.35
N GLU A 138 -15.47 8.42 -0.44
CA GLU A 138 -16.24 8.89 -1.59
C GLU A 138 -16.10 10.39 -1.80
N MET A 139 -16.16 11.18 -0.72
CA MET A 139 -16.13 12.64 -0.80
C MET A 139 -14.75 13.21 -1.14
N HIS A 140 -13.66 12.60 -0.67
CA HIS A 140 -12.35 13.26 -0.66
C HIS A 140 -11.28 12.61 -1.53
N LYS A 141 -11.56 11.50 -2.24
CA LYS A 141 -10.58 10.78 -3.08
C LYS A 141 -9.19 10.79 -2.41
N THR A 142 -9.13 10.26 -1.19
CA THR A 142 -8.17 10.59 -0.11
C THR A 142 -6.69 10.24 -0.37
N ASN A 143 -6.18 10.35 -1.59
CA ASN A 143 -4.79 10.06 -1.95
C ASN A 143 -3.91 11.33 -2.00
N SER A 144 -4.23 12.36 -1.22
CA SER A 144 -3.47 13.62 -1.20
C SER A 144 -2.31 13.53 -0.21
N PHE A 145 -1.07 13.62 -0.69
CA PHE A 145 0.11 13.71 0.19
C PHE A 145 0.14 15.01 1.01
N ALA A 146 -0.39 16.11 0.47
CA ALA A 146 -0.52 17.37 1.21
C ALA A 146 -1.45 17.23 2.44
N LEU A 147 -2.46 16.37 2.35
CA LEU A 147 -3.33 16.06 3.49
C LEU A 147 -2.59 15.26 4.56
N SER A 148 -1.78 14.28 4.15
CA SER A 148 -0.91 13.53 5.06
C SER A 148 0.03 14.47 5.82
N GLU A 149 0.71 15.38 5.13
CA GLU A 149 1.59 16.37 5.77
C GLU A 149 0.86 17.28 6.76
N LYS A 150 -0.30 17.81 6.36
CA LYS A 150 -1.14 18.66 7.21
C LYS A 150 -1.46 18.00 8.55
N PHE A 151 -1.60 16.67 8.56
CA PHE A 151 -1.92 15.90 9.76
C PHE A 151 -0.71 15.18 10.38
N GLY A 152 0.51 15.49 9.96
CA GLY A 152 1.73 14.85 10.47
C GLY A 152 1.80 13.34 10.17
N LYS A 153 1.09 12.89 9.12
CA LYS A 153 1.13 11.52 8.64
C LYS A 153 2.33 11.32 7.73
N LYS A 154 3.01 10.20 7.93
CA LYS A 154 4.26 9.82 7.25
C LYS A 154 4.11 8.47 6.58
N ILE A 155 4.81 8.32 5.48
CA ILE A 155 4.99 7.06 4.77
C ILE A 155 6.47 6.94 4.47
N ASP A 156 7.06 5.82 4.87
CA ASP A 156 8.45 5.49 4.55
C ASP A 156 8.46 4.17 3.76
N VAL A 157 9.27 4.12 2.71
CA VAL A 157 9.50 2.89 1.93
C VAL A 157 10.90 2.41 2.24
N THR A 158 11.04 1.15 2.64
CA THR A 158 12.35 0.51 2.77
C THR A 158 12.57 -0.53 1.69
N LEU A 159 13.76 -0.54 1.11
CA LEU A 159 14.19 -1.49 0.10
C LEU A 159 15.42 -2.23 0.60
N ARG A 160 15.46 -3.56 0.42
CA ARG A 160 16.66 -4.35 0.64
C ARG A 160 16.70 -5.56 -0.26
N CYS A 161 17.83 -5.78 -0.92
CA CYS A 161 18.09 -6.99 -1.68
C CYS A 161 18.89 -7.97 -0.80
N ARG A 162 18.45 -9.23 -0.70
CA ARG A 162 19.18 -10.28 0.01
C ARG A 162 19.25 -11.54 -0.83
N ALA A 163 20.36 -12.27 -0.74
CA ALA A 163 20.44 -13.62 -1.25
C ALA A 163 19.49 -14.54 -0.46
N ARG A 164 18.74 -15.39 -1.17
CA ARG A 164 17.85 -16.41 -0.61
C ARG A 164 17.97 -17.68 -1.47
N GLY A 165 18.85 -18.58 -1.05
CA GLY A 165 19.24 -19.72 -1.88
C GLY A 165 20.05 -19.23 -3.07
N ASP A 166 19.74 -19.73 -4.27
CA ASP A 166 20.41 -19.36 -5.52
C ASP A 166 19.89 -18.05 -6.14
N ASN A 167 18.82 -17.48 -5.56
CA ASN A 167 18.17 -16.27 -6.07
C ASN A 167 18.43 -15.06 -5.17
N GLU A 168 18.42 -13.86 -5.76
CA GLU A 168 18.29 -12.61 -5.02
C GLU A 168 16.82 -12.27 -4.79
N VAL A 169 16.49 -11.67 -3.65
CA VAL A 169 15.13 -11.24 -3.30
C VAL A 169 15.16 -9.80 -2.83
N LEU A 170 14.39 -8.95 -3.52
CA LEU A 170 14.08 -7.61 -3.08
C LEU A 170 12.93 -7.65 -2.07
N THR A 171 13.20 -7.25 -0.83
CA THR A 171 12.20 -6.96 0.18
C THR A 171 11.83 -5.48 0.13
N ILE A 172 10.56 -5.18 -0.07
CA ILE A 172 9.99 -3.83 0.00
C ILE A 172 9.10 -3.76 1.23
N ASN A 173 9.27 -2.74 2.05
CA ASN A 173 8.29 -2.39 3.09
C ASN A 173 7.75 -0.99 2.85
N VAL A 174 6.44 -0.81 2.96
CA VAL A 174 5.79 0.50 3.03
C VAL A 174 5.24 0.67 4.44
N LEU A 175 5.87 1.54 5.20
CA LEU A 175 5.56 1.84 6.59
C LEU A 175 4.69 3.09 6.62
N ASN A 176 3.54 3.04 7.28
CA ASN A 176 2.75 4.21 7.60
C ASN A 176 2.74 4.44 9.12
N ASN A 177 2.48 5.67 9.56
CA ASN A 177 2.34 6.00 10.98
C ASN A 177 0.85 6.12 11.41
N SER A 178 -0.01 5.29 10.84
CA SER A 178 -1.39 5.14 11.29
C SER A 178 -1.71 3.68 11.62
N PRO A 179 -2.51 3.43 12.66
CA PRO A 179 -3.04 2.10 12.88
C PRO A 179 -3.92 1.69 11.68
N ILE A 180 -3.91 0.41 11.34
CA ILE A 180 -5.00 -0.13 10.51
C ILE A 180 -6.25 -0.22 11.38
N THR A 181 -7.41 0.10 10.82
CA THR A 181 -8.67 -0.21 11.49
C THR A 181 -8.94 -1.71 11.43
N ARG A 182 -9.67 -2.25 12.40
CA ARG A 182 -10.09 -3.66 12.37
C ARG A 182 -10.84 -4.03 11.09
N ILE A 183 -11.66 -3.10 10.56
CA ILE A 183 -12.38 -3.29 9.29
C ILE A 183 -11.41 -3.37 8.12
N ASP A 184 -10.50 -2.40 8.00
CA ASP A 184 -9.55 -2.37 6.89
C ASP A 184 -8.68 -3.64 6.90
N LYS A 185 -8.27 -4.12 8.08
CA LYS A 185 -7.56 -5.40 8.23
C LYS A 185 -8.36 -6.57 7.68
N GLN A 186 -9.60 -6.73 8.11
CA GLN A 186 -10.48 -7.83 7.65
C GLN A 186 -10.71 -7.76 6.14
N ARG A 187 -10.84 -6.55 5.57
CA ARG A 187 -11.01 -6.34 4.13
C ARG A 187 -9.75 -6.70 3.34
N VAL A 188 -8.58 -6.30 3.80
CA VAL A 188 -7.29 -6.69 3.20
C VAL A 188 -7.18 -8.22 3.17
N GLU A 189 -7.42 -8.89 4.30
CA GLU A 189 -7.34 -10.35 4.42
C GLU A 189 -8.35 -11.05 3.50
N TYR A 190 -9.60 -10.57 3.48
CA TYR A 190 -10.64 -11.08 2.57
C TYR A 190 -10.26 -10.90 1.09
N ASN A 191 -9.80 -9.72 0.69
CA ASN A 191 -9.44 -9.44 -0.70
C ASN A 191 -8.24 -10.27 -1.16
N LEU A 192 -7.22 -10.45 -0.32
CA LEU A 192 -6.08 -11.32 -0.63
C LEU A 192 -6.54 -12.78 -0.83
N GLN A 193 -7.47 -13.26 -0.02
CA GLN A 193 -8.06 -14.59 -0.16
C GLN A 193 -8.90 -14.73 -1.44
N ARG A 194 -9.69 -13.71 -1.81
CA ARG A 194 -10.46 -13.70 -3.06
C ARG A 194 -9.56 -13.66 -4.30
N ILE A 195 -8.50 -12.84 -4.28
CA ILE A 195 -7.51 -12.81 -5.36
C ILE A 195 -6.84 -14.18 -5.51
N LYS A 196 -6.52 -14.85 -4.40
CA LYS A 196 -6.01 -16.22 -4.42
C LYS A 196 -6.97 -17.20 -5.10
N GLU A 197 -8.26 -17.15 -4.74
CA GLU A 197 -9.29 -18.01 -5.33
C GLU A 197 -9.41 -17.75 -6.84
N ASP A 198 -9.48 -16.49 -7.25
CA ASP A 198 -9.54 -16.08 -8.65
C ASP A 198 -8.33 -16.58 -9.45
N LEU A 199 -7.12 -16.53 -8.89
CA LEU A 199 -5.92 -17.04 -9.54
C LEU A 199 -5.93 -18.57 -9.69
N ILE A 200 -6.43 -19.30 -8.69
CA ILE A 200 -6.59 -20.76 -8.78
C ILE A 200 -7.60 -21.12 -9.87
N GLU A 201 -8.70 -20.39 -9.95
CA GLU A 201 -9.72 -20.58 -10.98
C GLU A 201 -9.19 -20.24 -12.37
N ALA A 202 -8.35 -19.20 -12.49
CA ALA A 202 -7.68 -18.86 -13.75
C ALA A 202 -6.77 -19.95 -14.29
N SER A 203 -6.07 -20.67 -13.42
CA SER A 203 -5.29 -21.83 -13.83
C SER A 203 -6.18 -22.99 -14.33
N ARG A 204 -7.47 -23.03 -13.97
CA ARG A 204 -8.42 -24.07 -14.39
C ARG A 204 -9.20 -23.68 -15.65
N ASN A 205 -9.53 -22.40 -15.81
CA ASN A 205 -10.23 -21.87 -17.00
C ASN A 205 -9.65 -20.50 -17.42
N PRO A 206 -8.58 -20.47 -18.25
CA PRO A 206 -7.79 -19.26 -18.49
C PRO A 206 -8.55 -18.11 -19.15
N TYR A 207 -9.49 -18.43 -20.05
CA TYR A 207 -10.22 -17.43 -20.84
C TYR A 207 -11.31 -16.72 -20.02
N GLU A 208 -12.11 -17.46 -19.23
CA GLU A 208 -13.15 -16.86 -18.37
C GLU A 208 -12.53 -16.08 -17.21
N ALA A 209 -11.43 -16.57 -16.66
CA ALA A 209 -10.82 -15.94 -15.51
C ALA A 209 -10.03 -14.67 -15.86
N ALA A 210 -9.48 -14.55 -17.08
CA ALA A 210 -8.87 -13.31 -17.53
C ALA A 210 -9.89 -12.16 -17.48
N VAL A 211 -11.12 -12.38 -17.94
CA VAL A 211 -12.19 -11.36 -17.87
C VAL A 211 -12.56 -11.02 -16.43
N GLN A 212 -12.61 -12.02 -15.54
CA GLN A 212 -12.91 -11.81 -14.11
C GLN A 212 -11.74 -11.20 -13.32
N LEU A 213 -10.51 -11.26 -13.84
CA LEU A 213 -9.31 -10.79 -13.14
C LEU A 213 -9.12 -9.28 -13.23
N TYR A 214 -9.67 -8.58 -14.23
CA TYR A 214 -9.34 -7.17 -14.49
C TYR A 214 -10.37 -6.15 -14.01
N ASP A 215 -11.64 -6.53 -13.77
CA ASP A 215 -12.64 -5.59 -13.24
C ASP A 215 -13.78 -6.30 -12.49
N LYS A 216 -13.88 -6.09 -11.17
CA LYS A 216 -14.99 -6.59 -10.34
C LYS A 216 -15.66 -5.43 -9.59
N LEU A 217 -16.99 -5.39 -9.62
CA LEU A 217 -17.78 -4.40 -8.88
C LEU A 217 -17.47 -4.43 -7.38
N GLU A 218 -17.14 -5.60 -6.84
CA GLU A 218 -16.75 -5.82 -5.46
C GLU A 218 -15.40 -5.16 -5.11
N ASP A 219 -14.49 -5.00 -6.07
CA ASP A 219 -13.21 -4.32 -5.87
C ASP A 219 -13.35 -2.80 -5.78
N HIS A 220 -14.45 -2.28 -6.31
CA HIS A 220 -14.86 -0.86 -6.23
C HIS A 220 -15.77 -0.58 -5.04
N ALA A 221 -16.39 -1.62 -4.47
CA ALA A 221 -17.22 -1.53 -3.27
C ALA A 221 -16.35 -1.24 -2.04
N GLY A 222 -16.13 0.04 -1.74
CA GLY A 222 -15.50 0.46 -0.49
C GLY A 222 -14.01 0.78 -0.59
N GLY A 223 -13.65 1.68 -1.50
CA GLY A 223 -12.75 2.78 -1.15
C GLY A 223 -11.26 2.54 -0.93
N GLY A 224 -10.76 1.30 -0.93
CA GLY A 224 -9.34 0.97 -1.03
C GLY A 224 -8.95 -0.31 -0.29
N PHE A 225 -7.84 -0.89 -0.73
CA PHE A 225 -7.37 -2.28 -0.52
C PHE A 225 -8.05 -3.39 -1.35
N GLY A 226 -9.01 -3.08 -2.22
CA GLY A 226 -9.53 -4.04 -3.22
C GLY A 226 -8.76 -3.93 -4.53
N ALA A 227 -9.20 -3.00 -5.39
CA ALA A 227 -8.60 -2.74 -6.69
C ALA A 227 -7.06 -2.56 -6.65
N GLY A 228 -6.53 -1.82 -5.67
CA GLY A 228 -5.07 -1.59 -5.59
C GLY A 228 -4.25 -2.86 -5.27
N LEU A 229 -4.76 -3.76 -4.41
CA LEU A 229 -4.10 -5.05 -4.15
C LEU A 229 -4.15 -5.95 -5.39
N ARG A 230 -5.28 -5.93 -6.10
CA ARG A 230 -5.44 -6.67 -7.35
C ARG A 230 -4.50 -6.14 -8.44
N SER A 231 -4.39 -4.82 -8.61
CA SER A 231 -3.44 -4.20 -9.54
C SER A 231 -2.00 -4.66 -9.29
N ILE A 232 -1.55 -4.68 -8.04
CA ILE A 232 -0.21 -5.20 -7.67
C ILE A 232 -0.02 -6.63 -8.17
N VAL A 233 -0.99 -7.51 -7.89
CA VAL A 233 -0.92 -8.91 -8.32
C VAL A 233 -0.90 -9.04 -9.84
N LEU A 234 -1.73 -8.27 -10.55
CA LEU A 234 -1.80 -8.29 -12.01
C LEU A 234 -0.51 -7.78 -12.66
N PHE A 235 0.04 -6.65 -12.18
CA PHE A 235 1.30 -6.11 -12.67
C PHE A 235 2.41 -7.14 -12.54
N LEU A 236 2.57 -7.72 -11.35
CA LEU A 236 3.63 -8.70 -11.11
C LEU A 236 3.38 -10.00 -11.87
N LYS A 237 2.13 -10.48 -11.98
CA LYS A 237 1.82 -11.66 -12.80
C LYS A 237 2.26 -11.48 -14.25
N GLU A 238 1.94 -10.34 -14.86
CA GLU A 238 2.33 -10.06 -16.24
C GLU A 238 3.84 -9.82 -16.38
N GLY A 239 4.45 -9.09 -15.45
CA GLY A 239 5.88 -8.81 -15.44
C GLY A 239 6.76 -10.06 -15.27
N TYR A 240 6.34 -11.01 -14.43
CA TYR A 240 7.08 -12.26 -14.20
C TYR A 240 6.76 -13.38 -15.19
N ARG A 241 5.71 -13.24 -16.01
CA ARG A 241 5.30 -14.25 -17.00
C ARG A 241 6.44 -14.78 -17.90
N PRO A 242 7.42 -13.96 -18.34
CA PRO A 242 8.52 -14.44 -19.19
C PRO A 242 9.63 -15.19 -18.45
N PHE A 243 9.62 -15.20 -17.11
CA PHE A 243 10.72 -15.70 -16.30
C PHE A 243 10.36 -17.02 -15.61
N ASP A 244 11.32 -17.94 -15.52
CA ASP A 244 11.16 -19.20 -14.79
C ASP A 244 11.36 -18.98 -13.28
N VAL A 245 10.46 -18.20 -12.68
CA VAL A 245 10.51 -17.81 -11.26
C VAL A 245 9.15 -18.00 -10.64
N GLU A 246 9.08 -18.83 -9.59
CA GLU A 246 7.84 -19.07 -8.87
C GLU A 246 7.50 -17.89 -7.93
N ILE A 247 6.29 -17.33 -8.12
CA ILE A 247 5.73 -16.33 -7.20
C ILE A 247 4.41 -16.83 -6.63
N ILE A 248 4.36 -16.93 -5.30
CA ILE A 248 3.16 -17.28 -4.57
C ILE A 248 2.32 -16.01 -4.35
N PHE A 249 1.59 -15.59 -5.39
CA PHE A 249 0.78 -14.35 -5.38
C PHE A 249 -0.21 -14.28 -4.21
N SER A 250 -0.70 -15.44 -3.74
CA SER A 250 -1.64 -15.53 -2.62
C SER A 250 -1.10 -15.09 -1.25
N ARG A 251 0.23 -14.95 -1.12
CA ARG A 251 0.91 -14.50 0.12
C ARG A 251 1.89 -13.35 -0.15
N LEU A 252 1.80 -12.77 -1.35
CA LEU A 252 2.75 -11.79 -1.85
C LEU A 252 2.80 -10.55 -0.97
N ILE A 253 1.64 -10.06 -0.55
CA ILE A 253 1.52 -8.87 0.30
C ILE A 253 1.29 -9.34 1.73
N GLN A 254 2.28 -9.09 2.59
CA GLN A 254 2.16 -9.32 4.02
C GLN A 254 1.79 -8.00 4.72
N TYR A 255 0.97 -8.12 5.75
CA TYR A 255 0.57 -7.00 6.58
C TYR A 255 1.01 -7.23 8.02
N ARG A 256 1.57 -6.21 8.68
CA ARG A 256 1.90 -6.24 10.11
C ARG A 256 1.52 -4.92 10.79
N SER A 257 0.94 -5.03 11.98
CA SER A 257 0.76 -3.88 12.88
C SER A 257 1.99 -3.78 13.79
N ALA A 258 2.54 -2.57 13.92
CA ALA A 258 3.65 -2.24 14.80
C ALA A 258 3.23 -1.06 15.69
N GLY A 259 2.41 -1.34 16.69
CA GLY A 259 1.81 -0.30 17.54
C GLY A 259 0.91 0.63 16.73
N LYS A 260 1.24 1.92 16.70
CA LYS A 260 0.48 2.94 15.94
C LYS A 260 0.86 3.03 14.45
N SER A 261 1.58 2.05 13.95
CA SER A 261 2.08 1.99 12.58
C SER A 261 1.61 0.70 11.88
N THR A 262 1.47 0.79 10.58
CA THR A 262 1.23 -0.34 9.69
C THR A 262 2.44 -0.56 8.79
N ILE A 263 2.78 -1.82 8.55
CA ILE A 263 3.80 -2.22 7.58
C ILE A 263 3.13 -3.12 6.55
N PHE A 264 3.23 -2.71 5.27
CA PHE A 264 2.94 -3.58 4.13
C PHE A 264 4.27 -4.06 3.54
N SER A 265 4.43 -5.37 3.40
CA SER A 265 5.68 -5.97 2.90
C SER A 265 5.41 -6.79 1.65
N ILE A 266 6.31 -6.68 0.68
CA ILE A 266 6.37 -7.58 -0.49
C ILE A 266 7.79 -8.10 -0.62
N GLU A 267 7.93 -9.39 -0.90
CA GLU A 267 9.19 -10.04 -1.26
C GLU A 267 9.12 -10.42 -2.74
N LEU A 268 10.07 -9.91 -3.54
CA LEU A 268 10.12 -10.08 -4.98
C LEU A 268 11.45 -10.73 -5.40
N PRO A 269 11.43 -11.92 -6.01
CA PRO A 269 12.65 -12.52 -6.54
C PRO A 269 13.20 -11.71 -7.70
N VAL A 270 14.51 -11.50 -7.74
CA VAL A 270 15.20 -10.83 -8.85
C VAL A 270 15.71 -11.92 -9.80
N PRO A 271 15.19 -12.03 -11.04
CA PRO A 271 15.66 -13.03 -11.99
C PRO A 271 17.13 -12.81 -12.35
N ALA A 272 17.91 -13.91 -12.36
CA ALA A 272 19.30 -13.93 -12.81
C ALA A 272 19.43 -13.42 -14.24
#